data_AF-A0AAJ4I8S5-F1
#
_entry.id   AF-A0AAJ4I8S5-F1
#
_cell.length_a   1.000
_cell.length_b   1.000
_cell.length_c   1.000
_cell.angle_alpha   90.00
_cell.angle_beta   90.00
_cell.angle_gamma   90.00
#
_symmetry.space_group_name_H-M   'P 1'
#
loop_
_entity.id
_entity.type
_entity.pdbx_description
1 polymer ?
#
loop_
_entity_poly.entity_id
_entity_poly.type
_entity_poly.pdbx_seq_one_letter_code
_entity_poly.pdbx_strand_id
1 'polypeptide(L)'
;MGLNNYLTHAQAVYSVDTGLVLGQLKTDEKSNEITLIPQILKLIQVEDRVISLDAMGCQRAIAEDIVLRGGDYLMSVKDNQPRLHALFQSHFGSSGKSILRLMTGFDF
;
A
#
# COMPACT_ATOMS: atom_id res chain seq x y z
N MET A 1 -15.36 10.96 -34.39
CA MET A 1 -15.54 11.06 -32.93
C MET A 1 -15.09 9.71 -32.35
N GLY A 2 -13.80 9.60 -32.00
CA GLY A 2 -13.18 8.32 -31.64
C GLY A 2 -13.66 7.87 -30.27
N LEU A 3 -14.12 6.62 -30.17
CA LEU A 3 -14.41 5.96 -28.90
C LEU A 3 -13.08 5.76 -28.16
N ASN A 4 -12.74 6.66 -27.25
CA ASN A 4 -11.61 6.45 -26.35
C ASN A 4 -12.00 5.33 -25.37
N ASN A 5 -11.41 4.16 -25.55
CA ASN A 5 -11.47 3.07 -24.59
C ASN A 5 -10.68 3.48 -23.32
N TYR A 6 -11.32 4.16 -22.38
CA TYR A 6 -10.70 4.50 -21.10
C TYR A 6 -10.82 3.33 -20.13
N LEU A 7 -9.76 2.53 -20.00
CA LEU A 7 -9.59 1.67 -18.83
C LEU A 7 -9.55 2.58 -17.59
N THR A 8 -10.50 2.39 -16.68
CA THR A 8 -10.58 3.19 -15.46
C THR A 8 -9.65 2.59 -14.42
N HIS A 9 -8.62 3.35 -14.04
CA HIS A 9 -7.79 3.02 -12.89
C HIS A 9 -8.37 3.69 -11.63
N ALA A 10 -8.53 2.92 -10.56
CA ALA A 10 -9.18 3.41 -9.35
C ALA A 10 -8.63 2.72 -8.12
N GLN A 11 -8.47 3.48 -7.03
CA GLN A 11 -8.13 2.95 -5.72
C GLN A 11 -9.36 2.87 -4.85
N ALA A 12 -9.55 1.72 -4.21
CA ALA A 12 -10.65 1.49 -3.27
C ALA A 12 -10.10 1.25 -1.87
N VAL A 13 -10.85 1.71 -0.88
CA VAL A 13 -10.64 1.32 0.52
C VAL A 13 -11.59 0.21 0.86
N TYR A 14 -11.06 -0.90 1.33
CA TYR A 14 -11.83 -2.05 1.74
C TYR A 14 -11.68 -2.30 3.24
N SER A 15 -12.80 -2.46 3.92
CA SER A 15 -12.87 -2.86 5.32
C SER A 15 -13.05 -4.37 5.39
N VAL A 16 -12.07 -5.06 5.96
CA VAL A 16 -12.15 -6.51 6.18
C VAL A 16 -13.21 -6.83 7.23
N ASP A 17 -13.32 -6.02 8.29
CA ASP A 17 -14.27 -6.21 9.39
C ASP A 17 -15.73 -6.25 8.92
N THR A 18 -16.06 -5.39 7.95
CA THR A 18 -17.44 -5.22 7.45
C THR A 18 -17.67 -5.86 6.09
N GLY A 19 -16.61 -6.24 5.39
CA GLY A 19 -16.66 -6.75 4.02
C GLY A 19 -17.06 -5.68 2.98
N LEU A 20 -16.95 -4.38 3.33
CA LEU A 20 -17.43 -3.28 2.50
C LEU A 20 -16.30 -2.46 1.89
N VAL A 21 -16.55 -1.93 0.70
CA VAL A 21 -15.77 -0.82 0.14
C VAL A 21 -16.26 0.47 0.80
N LEU A 22 -15.38 1.11 1.58
CA LEU A 22 -15.68 2.36 2.29
C LEU A 22 -15.64 3.58 1.36
N GLY A 23 -14.89 3.48 0.26
CA GLY A 23 -14.78 4.53 -0.73
C GLY A 23 -13.91 4.09 -1.91
N GLN A 24 -14.07 4.78 -3.04
CA GLN A 24 -13.27 4.56 -4.25
C GLN A 24 -12.98 5.89 -4.93
N LEU A 25 -11.73 6.11 -5.32
CA LEU A 25 -11.27 7.29 -6.04
C LEU A 25 -10.71 6.87 -7.40
N LYS A 26 -11.21 7.49 -8.46
CA LYS A 26 -10.65 7.35 -9.80
C LYS A 26 -9.30 8.07 -9.85
N THR A 27 -8.33 7.45 -10.50
CA THR A 27 -7.00 8.02 -10.70
C THR A 27 -6.78 8.22 -12.19
N ASP A 28 -6.38 9.41 -12.61
CA ASP A 28 -6.12 9.69 -14.02
C ASP A 28 -4.74 9.17 -14.48
N GLU A 29 -3.79 9.02 -13.56
CA GLU A 29 -2.43 8.52 -13.82
C GLU A 29 -1.88 7.73 -12.61
N LYS A 30 -0.98 6.76 -12.84
CA LYS A 30 -0.34 5.94 -11.78
C LYS A 30 0.40 6.76 -10.72
N SER A 31 1.00 7.88 -11.10
CA SER A 31 1.69 8.80 -10.17
C SER A 31 0.74 9.46 -9.18
N ASN A 32 -0.54 9.59 -9.53
CA ASN A 32 -1.54 10.25 -8.69
C ASN A 32 -2.04 9.34 -7.56
N GLU A 33 -1.77 8.04 -7.62
CA GLU A 33 -2.08 7.09 -6.55
C GLU A 33 -1.40 7.46 -5.23
N ILE A 34 -0.11 7.83 -5.32
CA ILE A 34 0.72 8.21 -4.18
C ILE A 34 0.12 9.40 -3.43
N THR A 35 -0.38 10.39 -4.17
CA THR A 35 -0.93 11.63 -3.60
C THR A 35 -2.36 11.45 -3.10
N LEU A 36 -3.06 10.40 -3.55
CA LEU A 36 -4.41 10.05 -3.11
C LEU A 36 -4.43 9.27 -1.80
N ILE A 37 -3.43 8.40 -1.54
CA ILE A 37 -3.38 7.61 -0.29
C ILE A 37 -3.49 8.49 0.97
N PRO A 38 -2.73 9.59 1.13
CA PRO A 38 -2.88 10.48 2.29
C PRO A 38 -4.29 11.09 2.42
N GLN A 39 -4.97 11.34 1.30
CA GLN A 39 -6.34 11.88 1.33
C GLN A 39 -7.32 10.83 1.83
N ILE A 40 -7.17 9.60 1.34
CA ILE A 40 -7.96 8.44 1.77
C ILE A 40 -7.76 8.16 3.26
N LEU A 41 -6.50 8.16 3.74
CA LEU A 41 -6.19 7.89 5.13
C LEU A 41 -6.89 8.86 6.08
N LYS A 42 -7.10 10.12 5.68
CA LYS A 42 -7.83 11.12 6.48
C LYS A 42 -9.32 10.81 6.63
N LEU A 43 -9.89 10.00 5.74
CA LEU A 43 -11.32 9.68 5.70
C LEU A 43 -11.68 8.42 6.49
N ILE A 44 -10.69 7.68 6.98
CA ILE A 44 -10.90 6.41 7.69
C ILE A 44 -10.29 6.42 9.09
N GLN A 45 -10.85 5.58 9.96
CA GLN A 45 -10.27 5.30 11.28
C GLN A 45 -8.99 4.48 11.10
N VAL A 46 -7.88 4.98 11.64
CA VAL A 46 -6.55 4.33 11.55
C VAL A 46 -6.12 3.74 12.89
N GLU A 47 -6.52 4.34 14.01
CA GLU A 47 -6.22 3.85 15.35
C GLU A 47 -6.71 2.40 15.53
N ASP A 48 -5.86 1.56 16.12
CA ASP A 48 -6.11 0.14 16.35
C ASP A 48 -6.50 -0.63 15.07
N ARG A 49 -5.93 -0.26 13.92
CA ARG A 49 -6.14 -0.92 12.62
C ARG A 49 -4.82 -1.20 11.91
N VAL A 50 -4.81 -2.29 11.15
CA VAL A 50 -3.72 -2.62 10.21
C VAL A 50 -4.09 -2.12 8.83
N ILE A 51 -3.30 -1.19 8.29
CA ILE A 51 -3.47 -0.65 6.95
C ILE A 51 -2.57 -1.42 5.98
N SER A 52 -3.17 -2.15 5.04
CA SER A 52 -2.43 -2.82 3.97
C SER A 52 -2.42 -1.95 2.71
N LEU A 53 -1.23 -1.67 2.17
CA LEU A 53 -1.07 -0.95 0.90
C LEU A 53 -0.17 -1.72 -0.05
N ASP A 54 -0.34 -1.44 -1.33
CA ASP A 54 0.49 -2.00 -2.38
C ASP A 54 1.93 -1.42 -2.34
N ALA A 55 2.78 -1.91 -3.24
CA ALA A 55 4.16 -1.46 -3.29
C ALA A 55 4.36 -0.02 -3.80
N MET A 56 3.43 0.53 -4.58
CA MET A 56 3.52 1.93 -4.99
C MET A 56 3.22 2.88 -3.81
N GLY A 57 2.36 2.45 -2.88
CA GLY A 57 2.09 3.13 -1.60
C GLY A 57 3.16 2.98 -0.52
N CYS A 58 4.23 2.18 -0.75
CA CYS A 58 5.29 1.91 0.23
C CYS A 58 6.24 3.11 0.44
N GLN A 59 5.72 4.17 1.08
CA GLN A 59 6.45 5.40 1.35
C GLN A 59 6.63 5.63 2.84
N ARG A 60 7.83 6.08 3.21
CA ARG A 60 8.17 6.39 4.60
C ARG A 60 7.19 7.37 5.25
N ALA A 61 6.80 8.44 4.54
CA ALA A 61 5.86 9.43 5.07
C ALA A 61 4.46 8.85 5.34
N ILE A 62 4.00 7.89 4.53
CA ILE A 62 2.71 7.22 4.71
C ILE A 62 2.77 6.28 5.92
N ALA A 63 3.85 5.49 6.03
CA ALA A 63 4.08 4.63 7.19
C ALA A 63 4.17 5.44 8.50
N GLU A 64 4.86 6.59 8.48
CA GLU A 64 4.96 7.52 9.61
C GLU A 64 3.58 8.08 10.00
N ASP A 65 2.74 8.49 9.04
CA ASP A 65 1.38 8.96 9.32
C ASP A 65 0.50 7.89 9.99
N ILE A 66 0.57 6.65 9.51
CA ILE A 66 -0.21 5.53 10.07
C ILE A 66 0.19 5.28 11.54
N VAL A 67 1.49 5.21 11.83
CA VAL A 67 2.00 4.99 13.20
C VAL A 67 1.67 6.18 14.11
N LEU A 68 1.82 7.42 13.63
CA LEU A 68 1.48 8.62 14.40
C LEU A 68 -0.01 8.66 14.80
N ARG A 69 -0.87 8.00 14.03
CA ARG A 69 -2.32 7.91 14.25
C ARG A 69 -2.73 6.65 15.01
N GLY A 70 -1.78 5.90 15.57
CA GLY A 70 -2.04 4.71 16.38
C GLY A 70 -2.42 3.46 15.59
N GLY A 71 -2.11 3.43 14.29
CA GLY A 71 -2.30 2.26 13.44
C GLY A 71 -1.01 1.51 13.16
N ASP A 72 -1.16 0.29 12.66
CA ASP A 72 -0.08 -0.54 12.12
C ASP A 72 -0.18 -0.62 10.59
N TYR A 73 0.88 -1.05 9.92
CA TYR A 73 0.87 -1.18 8.46
C TYR A 73 1.49 -2.48 7.96
N LEU A 74 1.00 -2.95 6.81
CA LEU A 74 1.59 -4.02 6.02
C LEU A 74 1.76 -3.53 4.57
N MET A 75 3.01 -3.29 4.18
CA MET A 75 3.34 -2.78 2.83
C MET A 75 4.30 -3.73 2.14
N SER A 76 4.07 -3.96 0.85
CA SER A 76 4.98 -4.74 0.02
C SER A 76 6.12 -3.86 -0.48
N VAL A 77 7.36 -4.32 -0.42
CA VAL A 77 8.51 -3.62 -1.03
C VAL A 77 8.81 -4.26 -2.37
N LYS A 78 8.84 -3.46 -3.44
CA LYS A 78 9.33 -3.88 -4.77
C LYS A 78 10.79 -3.46 -4.96
N ASP A 79 11.41 -3.94 -6.04
CA ASP A 79 12.80 -3.66 -6.42
C ASP A 79 13.11 -2.18 -6.73
N ASN A 80 12.14 -1.27 -6.64
CA ASN A 80 12.38 0.16 -6.83
C ASN A 80 13.14 0.82 -5.66
N GLN A 81 13.27 0.14 -4.51
CA GLN A 81 14.06 0.62 -3.36
C GLN A 81 15.26 -0.30 -3.08
N PRO A 82 16.33 -0.22 -3.90
CA PRO A 82 17.45 -1.16 -3.83
C PRO A 82 18.15 -1.16 -2.46
N ARG A 83 18.22 0.00 -1.78
CA ARG A 83 18.78 0.10 -0.42
C ARG A 83 17.90 -0.60 0.63
N LEU A 84 16.57 -0.45 0.52
CA LEU A 84 15.64 -1.10 1.45
C LEU A 84 15.65 -2.62 1.22
N HIS A 85 15.63 -3.05 -0.04
CA HIS A 85 15.76 -4.45 -0.41
C HIS A 85 17.06 -5.08 0.14
N ALA A 86 18.20 -4.39 -0.04
CA ALA A 86 19.49 -4.84 0.50
C ALA A 86 19.49 -4.92 2.04
N LEU A 87 18.86 -3.95 2.73
CA LEU A 87 18.70 -4.00 4.18
C LEU A 87 17.88 -5.21 4.61
N PHE A 88 16.74 -5.49 3.96
CA PHE A 88 15.93 -6.67 4.25
C PHE A 88 16.72 -7.98 4.07
N GLN A 89 17.45 -8.11 2.95
CA GLN A 89 18.30 -9.27 2.70
C GLN A 89 19.37 -9.44 3.78
N SER A 90 20.02 -8.35 4.22
CA SER A 90 21.06 -8.40 5.25
C SER A 90 20.54 -8.76 6.64
N HIS A 91 19.37 -8.25 7.03
CA HIS A 91 18.83 -8.42 8.38
C HIS A 91 18.00 -9.70 8.54
N PHE A 92 17.37 -10.19 7.48
CA PHE A 92 16.47 -11.35 7.53
C PHE A 92 16.98 -12.56 6.74
N GLY A 93 18.08 -12.44 5.98
CA GLY A 93 18.61 -13.52 5.14
C GLY A 93 19.24 -14.70 5.89
N SER A 94 19.46 -14.61 7.22
CA SER A 94 20.21 -15.62 7.98
C SER A 94 19.46 -16.32 9.12
N SER A 95 18.16 -16.08 9.37
CA SER A 95 17.46 -16.88 10.39
C SER A 95 15.94 -16.88 10.25
N GLY A 96 15.37 -18.09 10.22
CA GLY A 96 13.99 -18.36 10.63
C GLY A 96 12.91 -18.18 9.57
N LYS A 97 12.55 -19.28 8.90
CA LYS A 97 11.27 -19.45 8.18
C LYS A 97 10.09 -19.35 9.17
N SER A 98 9.70 -18.15 9.59
CA SER A 98 8.48 -18.00 10.40
C SER A 98 7.84 -16.61 10.44
N ILE A 99 8.39 -15.55 9.86
CA ILE A 99 7.69 -14.24 9.88
C ILE A 99 7.78 -13.36 8.63
N LEU A 100 8.43 -13.82 7.55
CA LEU A 100 8.35 -13.16 6.24
C LEU A 100 7.68 -14.10 5.25
N ARG A 101 6.36 -14.02 5.12
CA ARG A 101 5.71 -14.25 3.83
C ARG A 101 5.59 -12.90 3.14
N LEU A 102 6.75 -12.31 2.83
CA LEU A 102 6.84 -11.22 1.89
C LEU A 102 6.37 -11.81 0.55
N MET A 103 5.17 -11.43 0.10
CA MET A 103 4.67 -11.82 -1.22
C MET A 103 5.49 -11.08 -2.27
N THR A 104 6.72 -11.53 -2.51
CA THR A 104 7.54 -11.16 -3.67
C THR A 104 7.04 -11.91 -4.91
N GLY A 105 5.74 -11.90 -5.12
CA GLY A 105 5.06 -12.77 -6.08
C GLY A 105 3.65 -12.29 -6.35
N PHE A 106 3.54 -11.08 -6.91
CA PHE A 106 2.44 -10.73 -7.79
C PHE A 106 3.08 -10.11 -9.03
N ASP A 107 3.36 -10.99 -9.98
CA ASP A 107 3.47 -10.61 -11.38
C ASP A 107 2.10 -10.06 -11.78
N PHE A 108 2.08 -8.78 -12.17
CA PHE A 108 1.02 -8.21 -13.00
C PHE A 108 1.51 -8.25 -14.45
#